data_AF-A0A3N1GGW7-F1
#
_entry.id   AF-A0A3N1GGW7-F1
#
_cell.length_a   1.000
_cell.length_b   1.000
_cell.length_c   1.000
_cell.angle_alpha   90.00
_cell.angle_beta   90.00
_cell.angle_gamma   90.00
#
_symmetry.space_group_name_H-M   'P 1'
#
loop_
_entity.id
_entity.type
_entity.pdbx_description
1 polymer ?
#
loop_
_entity_poly.entity_id
_entity_poly.type
_entity_poly.pdbx_seq_one_letter_code
_entity_poly.pdbx_strand_id
1 'polypeptide(L)'
;MLAVLSPGQGSQKPGFLSPWLELPGAEARLKWWSALAGLDLIHLGTQADADEIKDTARTQPLLVAAALLAAEHLPMYDVGLVAGHSVGELGAAALAGVLPAEAAITLAGVRGREMAAACALEPTGMSAVLGGDAETVVAAIEQHGLYPANRNGAGQIVAAGAVDALAKFAAEPPEGARVRALAVAGAFHTPYMAPAEQALAAVAGGVTVADPARILLSNLDGSAVIHGREMVQRLVRQVTAPVRWDLVMRTLRDLGVTGIIELPPAGTLAGLVKRELKGEQAPEIVTLNTPDDLSAARDLIARHGVVPSLEPTPVFRVVVASSAGTFEPAEGLDEGTAVRSGQVIGKVVTRQGPVEVSAHAAGVLTEWLAHHDDPVAPGQPVARIGGHQE
;
A
#
# COMPACT_ATOMS: atom_id res chain seq x y z
N MET A 1 -15.44 1.84 -4.60
CA MET A 1 -14.09 1.26 -4.59
C MET A 1 -13.88 0.53 -3.27
N LEU A 2 -13.35 -0.69 -3.33
CA LEU A 2 -13.10 -1.53 -2.15
C LEU A 2 -11.60 -1.62 -1.86
N ALA A 3 -11.22 -1.55 -0.59
CA ALA A 3 -9.87 -1.81 -0.11
C ALA A 3 -9.78 -3.08 0.75
N VAL A 4 -8.70 -3.85 0.59
CA VAL A 4 -8.33 -4.96 1.47
C VAL A 4 -7.10 -4.56 2.29
N LEU A 5 -7.21 -4.65 3.62
CA LEU A 5 -6.20 -4.20 4.57
C LEU A 5 -5.56 -5.40 5.29
N SER A 6 -4.23 -5.49 5.28
CA SER A 6 -3.47 -6.51 6.01
C SER A 6 -2.98 -5.96 7.37
N PRO A 7 -3.31 -6.62 8.50
CA PRO A 7 -2.98 -6.09 9.83
C PRO A 7 -1.49 -6.23 10.17
N GLY A 8 -1.06 -5.41 11.13
CA GLY A 8 0.28 -5.45 11.72
C GLY A 8 0.34 -6.20 13.05
N GLN A 9 1.52 -6.18 13.69
CA GLN A 9 1.73 -6.76 15.02
C GLN A 9 0.82 -6.13 16.09
N GLY A 10 0.40 -6.95 17.05
CA GLY A 10 -0.54 -6.57 18.11
C GLY A 10 -2.00 -6.97 17.84
N SER A 11 -2.27 -7.52 16.65
CA SER A 11 -3.58 -8.02 16.24
C SER A 11 -3.79 -9.52 16.59
N GLN A 12 -2.71 -10.28 16.71
CA GLN A 12 -2.72 -11.72 16.91
C GLN A 12 -3.35 -12.14 18.25
N LYS A 13 -4.02 -13.29 18.24
CA LYS A 13 -4.63 -13.91 19.42
C LYS A 13 -4.34 -15.42 19.40
N PRO A 14 -4.17 -16.09 20.55
CA PRO A 14 -4.00 -17.54 20.57
C PRO A 14 -5.12 -18.27 19.81
N GLY A 15 -4.75 -19.26 18.99
CA GLY A 15 -5.71 -20.09 18.27
C GLY A 15 -6.42 -19.44 17.08
N PHE A 16 -6.05 -18.22 16.67
CA PHE A 16 -6.79 -17.50 15.63
C PHE A 16 -6.75 -18.17 14.24
N LEU A 17 -5.78 -19.05 13.97
CA LEU A 17 -5.72 -19.82 12.72
C LEU A 17 -6.49 -21.15 12.78
N SER A 18 -6.93 -21.60 13.95
CA SER A 18 -7.60 -22.90 14.10
C SER A 18 -8.80 -23.09 13.16
N PRO A 19 -9.74 -22.12 13.04
CA PRO A 19 -10.87 -22.26 12.11
C PRO A 19 -10.44 -22.32 10.64
N TRP A 20 -9.33 -21.66 10.28
CA TRP A 20 -8.84 -21.61 8.91
C TRP A 20 -8.23 -22.93 8.44
N LEU A 21 -7.73 -23.76 9.36
CA LEU A 21 -7.16 -25.08 9.04
C LEU A 21 -8.20 -26.10 8.60
N GLU A 22 -9.48 -25.86 8.90
CA GLU A 22 -10.58 -26.72 8.46
C GLU A 22 -10.84 -26.58 6.95
N LEU A 23 -10.34 -25.53 6.31
CA LEU A 23 -10.49 -25.30 4.88
C LEU A 23 -9.60 -26.27 4.06
N PRO A 24 -10.12 -26.83 2.96
CA PRO A 24 -9.35 -27.75 2.11
C PRO A 24 -8.03 -27.12 1.63
N GLY A 25 -6.92 -27.80 1.90
CA GLY A 25 -5.57 -27.39 1.47
C GLY A 25 -4.85 -26.41 2.39
N ALA A 26 -5.53 -25.82 3.38
CA ALA A 26 -4.94 -24.83 4.29
C ALA A 26 -3.75 -25.40 5.08
N GLU A 27 -3.87 -26.62 5.61
CA GLU A 27 -2.78 -27.28 6.35
C GLU A 27 -1.55 -27.51 5.46
N ALA A 28 -1.73 -27.98 4.23
CA ALA A 28 -0.63 -28.21 3.29
C ALA A 28 0.06 -26.89 2.92
N ARG A 29 -0.71 -25.82 2.70
CA ARG A 29 -0.19 -24.48 2.44
C ARG A 29 0.62 -23.96 3.62
N LEU A 30 0.10 -24.06 4.83
CA LEU A 30 0.79 -23.59 6.04
C LEU A 30 2.04 -24.42 6.35
N LYS A 31 2.06 -25.73 6.07
CA LYS A 31 3.28 -26.55 6.14
C LYS A 31 4.36 -26.06 5.17
N TRP A 32 3.98 -25.73 3.94
CA TRP A 32 4.91 -25.17 2.97
C TRP A 32 5.46 -23.81 3.42
N TRP A 33 4.59 -22.90 3.86
CA TRP A 33 5.00 -21.60 4.38
C TRP A 33 5.80 -21.69 5.68
N SER A 34 5.56 -22.71 6.50
CA SER A 34 6.35 -23.00 7.70
C SER A 34 7.81 -23.29 7.34
N ALA A 35 8.05 -24.08 6.29
CA ALA A 35 9.39 -24.36 5.80
C ALA A 35 10.09 -23.09 5.27
N LEU A 36 9.36 -22.20 4.59
CA LEU A 36 9.90 -20.93 4.08
C LEU A 36 10.21 -19.93 5.20
N ALA A 37 9.35 -19.84 6.21
CA ALA A 37 9.54 -18.97 7.37
C ALA A 37 10.59 -19.50 8.36
N GLY A 38 10.89 -20.81 8.32
CA GLY A 38 11.74 -21.49 9.30
C GLY A 38 11.07 -21.66 10.67
N LEU A 39 9.73 -21.71 10.70
CA LEU A 39 8.91 -21.73 11.92
C LEU A 39 7.69 -22.62 11.71
N ASP A 40 7.20 -23.29 12.75
CA ASP A 40 5.94 -24.03 12.69
C ASP A 40 4.73 -23.07 12.80
N LEU A 41 4.26 -22.55 11.66
CA LEU A 41 3.15 -21.60 11.61
C LEU A 41 1.81 -22.24 12.04
N ILE A 42 1.68 -23.57 11.94
CA ILE A 42 0.48 -24.28 12.37
C ILE A 42 0.43 -24.28 13.89
N HIS A 43 1.52 -24.70 14.56
CA HIS A 43 1.61 -24.64 16.01
C HIS A 43 1.39 -23.21 16.53
N LEU A 44 2.10 -22.23 15.96
CA LEU A 44 1.99 -20.83 16.34
C LEU A 44 0.57 -20.26 16.17
N GLY A 45 -0.14 -20.71 15.14
CA GLY A 45 -1.50 -20.27 14.86
C GLY A 45 -2.60 -20.93 15.69
N THR A 46 -2.31 -22.06 16.33
CA THR A 46 -3.34 -22.93 16.94
C THR A 46 -3.14 -23.18 18.43
N GLN A 47 -1.93 -23.56 18.83
CA GLN A 47 -1.61 -24.10 20.16
C GLN A 47 -0.77 -23.14 20.99
N ALA A 48 0.06 -22.32 20.33
CA ALA A 48 0.91 -21.35 21.01
C ALA A 48 0.08 -20.36 21.82
N ASP A 49 0.60 -20.01 23.00
CA ASP A 49 -0.04 -19.05 23.89
C ASP A 49 0.27 -17.60 23.49
N ALA A 50 -0.28 -16.66 24.26
CA ALA A 50 -0.14 -15.24 23.97
C ALA A 50 1.30 -14.73 24.08
N ASP A 51 2.12 -15.33 24.94
CA ASP A 51 3.52 -14.90 25.14
C ASP A 51 4.40 -15.42 24.00
N GLU A 52 4.16 -16.65 23.54
CA GLU A 52 4.87 -17.23 22.40
C GLU A 52 4.59 -16.46 21.10
N ILE A 53 3.33 -16.12 20.81
CA ILE A 53 2.96 -15.38 19.59
C ILE A 53 3.16 -13.87 19.71
N LYS A 54 3.72 -13.39 20.82
CA LYS A 54 4.15 -11.99 21.01
C LYS A 54 5.62 -11.78 20.62
N ASP A 55 6.40 -12.85 20.55
CA ASP A 55 7.75 -12.81 20.00
C ASP A 55 7.73 -12.35 18.54
N THR A 56 8.34 -11.20 18.26
CA THR A 56 8.33 -10.59 16.93
C THR A 56 8.92 -11.48 15.83
N ALA A 57 9.86 -12.38 16.18
CA ALA A 57 10.41 -13.35 15.23
C ALA A 57 9.35 -14.35 14.76
N ARG A 58 8.38 -14.67 15.62
CA ARG A 58 7.28 -15.62 15.37
C ARG A 58 6.05 -14.94 14.80
N THR A 59 5.66 -13.79 15.38
CA THR A 59 4.43 -13.07 15.03
C THR A 59 4.41 -12.61 13.58
N GLN A 60 5.53 -12.09 13.07
CA GLN A 60 5.56 -11.45 11.76
C GLN A 60 5.19 -12.39 10.60
N PRO A 61 5.88 -13.53 10.40
CA PRO A 61 5.49 -14.48 9.36
C PRO A 61 4.11 -15.10 9.61
N LEU A 62 3.70 -15.29 10.87
CA LEU A 62 2.37 -15.79 11.22
C LEU A 62 1.25 -14.87 10.72
N LEU A 63 1.39 -13.56 10.90
CA LEU A 63 0.41 -12.57 10.43
C LEU A 63 0.31 -12.52 8.91
N VAL A 64 1.45 -12.53 8.22
CA VAL A 64 1.48 -12.53 6.75
C VAL A 64 0.84 -13.82 6.21
N ALA A 65 1.17 -14.98 6.79
CA ALA A 65 0.59 -16.26 6.42
C ALA A 65 -0.94 -16.26 6.58
N ALA A 66 -1.45 -15.78 7.71
CA ALA A 66 -2.88 -15.72 7.96
C ALA A 66 -3.62 -14.83 6.95
N ALA A 67 -3.08 -13.64 6.68
CA ALA A 67 -3.67 -12.70 5.74
C ALA A 67 -3.71 -13.28 4.31
N LEU A 68 -2.63 -13.91 3.86
CA LEU A 68 -2.56 -14.54 2.54
C LEU A 68 -3.49 -15.75 2.44
N LEU A 69 -3.50 -16.62 3.44
CA LEU A 69 -4.38 -17.80 3.48
C LEU A 69 -5.85 -17.41 3.34
N ALA A 70 -6.29 -16.42 4.12
CA ALA A 70 -7.68 -15.97 4.08
C ALA A 70 -8.04 -15.33 2.73
N ALA A 71 -7.11 -14.57 2.14
CA ALA A 71 -7.34 -13.92 0.86
C ALA A 71 -7.40 -14.88 -0.34
N GLU A 72 -6.84 -16.11 -0.25
CA GLU A 72 -7.04 -17.17 -1.26
C GLU A 72 -8.54 -17.52 -1.45
N HIS A 73 -9.38 -17.20 -0.47
CA HIS A 73 -10.82 -17.48 -0.48
C HIS A 73 -11.69 -16.26 -0.86
N LEU A 74 -11.08 -15.14 -1.21
CA LEU A 74 -11.74 -13.91 -1.66
C LEU A 74 -11.60 -13.72 -3.17
N PRO A 75 -12.60 -13.15 -3.86
CA PRO A 75 -12.50 -12.72 -5.25
C PRO A 75 -11.59 -11.49 -5.38
N MET A 76 -10.28 -11.69 -5.18
CA MET A 76 -9.27 -10.62 -5.19
C MET A 76 -9.13 -9.91 -6.54
N TYR A 77 -9.69 -10.48 -7.61
CA TYR A 77 -9.78 -9.77 -8.88
C TYR A 77 -10.66 -8.53 -8.72
N ASP A 78 -11.81 -8.54 -8.03
CA ASP A 78 -12.68 -7.36 -7.87
C ASP A 78 -12.17 -6.30 -6.86
N VAL A 79 -10.94 -6.46 -6.34
CA VAL A 79 -10.36 -5.59 -5.31
C VAL A 79 -9.44 -4.55 -5.97
N GLY A 80 -9.85 -3.28 -5.94
CA GLY A 80 -9.10 -2.18 -6.57
C GLY A 80 -7.91 -1.66 -5.77
N LEU A 81 -7.88 -1.87 -4.44
CA LEU A 81 -6.86 -1.32 -3.56
C LEU A 81 -6.45 -2.29 -2.45
N VAL A 82 -5.15 -2.33 -2.17
CA VAL A 82 -4.57 -3.01 -1.01
C VAL A 82 -3.63 -2.09 -0.23
N ALA A 83 -3.62 -2.27 1.08
CA ALA A 83 -2.65 -1.65 1.98
C ALA A 83 -2.40 -2.56 3.18
N GLY A 84 -1.29 -2.39 3.87
CA GLY A 84 -1.01 -3.14 5.09
C GLY A 84 -0.31 -2.28 6.12
N HIS A 85 -0.45 -2.62 7.40
CA HIS A 85 0.20 -1.86 8.48
C HIS A 85 1.50 -2.56 8.91
N SER A 86 2.63 -1.88 8.81
CA SER A 86 3.95 -2.42 9.16
C SER A 86 4.22 -3.75 8.44
N VAL A 87 4.34 -4.86 9.16
CA VAL A 87 4.54 -6.20 8.55
C VAL A 87 3.43 -6.57 7.56
N GLY A 88 2.22 -6.03 7.74
CA GLY A 88 1.11 -6.21 6.81
C GLY A 88 1.40 -5.71 5.39
N GLU A 89 2.38 -4.81 5.19
CA GLU A 89 2.79 -4.39 3.84
C GLU A 89 3.37 -5.53 3.01
N LEU A 90 3.97 -6.55 3.64
CA LEU A 90 4.40 -7.76 2.92
C LEU A 90 3.20 -8.55 2.39
N GLY A 91 2.16 -8.67 3.22
CA GLY A 91 0.87 -9.24 2.81
C GLY A 91 0.24 -8.42 1.68
N ALA A 92 0.18 -7.09 1.81
CA ALA A 92 -0.38 -6.21 0.79
C ALA A 92 0.43 -6.22 -0.52
N ALA A 93 1.76 -6.32 -0.47
CA ALA A 93 2.60 -6.43 -1.66
C ALA A 93 2.37 -7.73 -2.42
N ALA A 94 2.23 -8.86 -1.71
CA ALA A 94 1.78 -10.11 -2.34
C ALA A 94 0.34 -9.99 -2.87
N LEU A 95 -0.51 -9.30 -2.09
CA LEU A 95 -1.82 -8.75 -2.44
C LEU A 95 -1.86 -8.20 -3.87
N ALA A 96 -0.98 -7.25 -4.11
CA ALA A 96 -0.91 -6.51 -5.36
C ALA A 96 -0.18 -7.28 -6.48
N GLY A 97 0.33 -8.48 -6.23
CA GLY A 97 1.13 -9.24 -7.19
C GLY A 97 2.57 -8.74 -7.33
N VAL A 98 3.04 -7.83 -6.46
CA VAL A 98 4.43 -7.37 -6.47
C VAL A 98 5.39 -8.47 -6.05
N LEU A 99 4.97 -9.28 -5.07
CA LEU A 99 5.72 -10.41 -4.54
C LEU A 99 4.92 -11.71 -4.73
N PRO A 100 5.56 -12.84 -5.06
CA PRO A 100 4.92 -14.13 -4.83
C PRO A 100 4.72 -14.34 -3.32
N ALA A 101 3.69 -15.10 -2.94
CA ALA A 101 3.38 -15.40 -1.54
C ALA A 101 4.59 -15.98 -0.80
N GLU A 102 5.34 -16.87 -1.47
CA GLU A 102 6.54 -17.51 -0.94
C GLU A 102 7.62 -16.48 -0.57
N ALA A 103 7.82 -15.46 -1.39
CA ALA A 103 8.78 -14.39 -1.10
C ALA A 103 8.30 -13.51 0.05
N ALA A 104 7.01 -13.16 0.10
CA ALA A 104 6.45 -12.38 1.20
C ALA A 104 6.60 -13.10 2.55
N ILE A 105 6.36 -14.43 2.59
CA ILE A 105 6.53 -15.25 3.79
C ILE A 105 8.01 -15.36 4.19
N THR A 106 8.90 -15.60 3.23
CA THR A 106 10.35 -15.67 3.48
C THR A 106 10.87 -14.34 4.04
N LEU A 107 10.50 -13.22 3.41
CA LEU A 107 10.86 -11.88 3.87
C LEU A 107 10.26 -11.57 5.24
N ALA A 108 9.05 -12.02 5.55
CA ALA A 108 8.44 -11.84 6.87
C ALA A 108 9.20 -12.59 7.96
N GLY A 109 9.65 -13.82 7.68
CA GLY A 109 10.49 -14.60 8.59
C GLY A 109 11.85 -13.94 8.85
N VAL A 110 12.51 -13.44 7.80
CA VAL A 110 13.76 -12.65 7.93
C VAL A 110 13.50 -11.37 8.72
N ARG A 111 12.51 -10.56 8.32
CA ARG A 111 12.15 -9.30 8.98
C ARG A 111 11.87 -9.50 10.48
N GLY A 112 11.09 -10.52 10.84
CA GLY A 112 10.81 -10.87 12.24
C GLY A 112 12.08 -11.17 13.03
N ARG A 113 12.88 -12.12 12.55
CA ARG A 113 14.10 -12.56 13.24
C ARG A 113 15.13 -11.44 13.39
N GLU A 114 15.36 -10.68 12.33
CA GLU A 114 16.40 -9.64 12.35
C GLU A 114 15.96 -8.42 13.17
N MET A 115 14.67 -8.07 13.18
CA MET A 115 14.14 -7.06 14.09
C MET A 115 14.22 -7.50 15.55
N ALA A 116 13.94 -8.79 15.85
CA ALA A 116 14.13 -9.34 17.19
C ALA A 116 15.60 -9.24 17.64
N ALA A 117 16.53 -9.62 16.75
CA ALA A 117 17.96 -9.53 17.01
C ALA A 117 18.42 -8.09 17.25
N ALA A 118 17.92 -7.13 16.46
CA ALA A 118 18.22 -5.71 16.66
C ALA A 118 17.71 -5.20 18.02
N CYS A 119 16.53 -5.65 18.47
CA CYS A 119 15.99 -5.28 19.78
C CYS A 119 16.85 -5.80 20.95
N ALA A 120 17.60 -6.89 20.76
CA ALA A 120 18.47 -7.44 21.80
C ALA A 120 19.77 -6.64 22.01
N LEU A 121 20.09 -5.69 21.12
CA LEU A 121 21.33 -4.91 21.18
C LEU A 121 21.26 -3.78 22.22
N GLU A 122 20.08 -3.22 22.47
CA GLU A 122 19.90 -2.10 23.38
C GLU A 122 18.49 -2.11 24.00
N PRO A 123 18.34 -1.77 25.30
CA PRO A 123 17.03 -1.66 25.94
C PRO A 123 16.20 -0.51 25.35
N THR A 124 15.35 -0.87 24.40
CA THR A 124 14.43 0.05 23.72
C THR A 124 12.99 -0.45 23.85
N GLY A 125 12.02 0.38 23.47
CA GLY A 125 10.61 0.01 23.52
C GLY A 125 9.72 0.96 22.73
N MET A 126 8.41 0.81 22.92
CA MET A 126 7.41 1.68 22.32
C MET A 126 6.31 2.02 23.33
N SER A 127 5.74 3.21 23.24
CA SER A 127 4.58 3.65 24.02
C SER A 127 3.54 4.32 23.12
N ALA A 128 2.29 3.87 23.20
CA ALA A 128 1.17 4.54 22.54
C ALA A 128 0.83 5.83 23.28
N VAL A 129 0.65 6.90 22.50
CA VAL A 129 0.19 8.22 22.92
C VAL A 129 -1.21 8.42 22.35
N LEU A 130 -2.19 8.52 23.22
CA LEU A 130 -3.62 8.55 22.89
C LEU A 130 -4.22 9.90 23.26
N GLY A 131 -4.69 10.66 22.28
CA GLY A 131 -5.17 12.03 22.46
C GLY A 131 -4.06 13.06 22.27
N GLY A 132 -4.34 14.30 22.67
CA GLY A 132 -3.49 15.46 22.42
C GLY A 132 -3.55 15.95 20.97
N ASP A 133 -3.01 17.15 20.75
CA ASP A 133 -2.76 17.67 19.41
C ASP A 133 -1.59 16.91 18.76
N ALA A 134 -1.75 16.51 17.49
CA ALA A 134 -0.81 15.60 16.84
C ALA A 134 0.60 16.20 16.69
N GLU A 135 0.70 17.47 16.30
CA GLU A 135 2.00 18.12 16.08
C GLU A 135 2.68 18.44 17.43
N THR A 136 1.89 18.83 18.43
CA THR A 136 2.38 19.00 19.81
C THR A 136 2.92 17.69 20.39
N VAL A 137 2.22 16.57 20.18
CA VAL A 137 2.66 15.24 20.60
C VAL A 137 3.96 14.83 19.89
N VAL A 138 4.06 15.03 18.57
CA VAL A 138 5.28 14.72 17.81
C VAL A 138 6.46 15.53 18.34
N ALA A 139 6.29 16.84 18.52
CA ALA A 139 7.35 17.70 19.05
C ALA A 139 7.81 17.25 20.45
N ALA A 140 6.88 16.87 21.33
CA ALA A 140 7.20 16.39 22.67
C ALA A 140 7.95 15.04 22.65
N ILE A 141 7.59 14.13 21.75
CA ILE A 141 8.31 12.87 21.53
C ILE A 141 9.77 13.16 21.13
N GLU A 142 9.97 14.03 20.14
CA GLU A 142 11.30 14.38 19.64
C GLU A 142 12.17 15.11 20.69
N GLN A 143 11.58 15.99 21.49
CA GLN A 143 12.26 16.67 22.61
C GLN A 143 12.84 15.69 23.64
N HIS A 144 12.23 14.51 23.80
CA HIS A 144 12.71 13.46 24.67
C HIS A 144 13.75 12.53 24.00
N GLY A 145 14.17 12.84 22.77
CA GLY A 145 15.06 11.97 21.99
C GLY A 145 14.38 10.68 21.54
N LEU A 146 13.06 10.66 21.47
CA LEU A 146 12.25 9.56 20.98
C LEU A 146 11.83 9.79 19.52
N TYR A 147 11.34 8.74 18.88
CA TYR A 147 10.85 8.76 17.50
C TYR A 147 9.33 8.54 17.45
N PRO A 148 8.57 9.29 16.64
CA PRO A 148 7.15 9.03 16.39
C PRO A 148 6.99 7.85 15.40
N ALA A 149 7.37 6.65 15.85
CA ALA A 149 7.46 5.42 15.05
C ALA A 149 6.17 5.00 14.36
N ASN A 150 5.00 5.33 14.92
CA ASN A 150 3.73 5.19 14.22
C ASN A 150 2.91 6.47 14.36
N ARG A 151 2.43 6.99 13.23
CA ARG A 151 1.35 7.98 13.15
C ARG A 151 0.13 7.25 12.61
N ASN A 152 -0.71 6.77 13.52
CA ASN A 152 -1.84 5.91 13.15
C ASN A 152 -3.12 6.68 12.81
N GLY A 153 -3.14 7.99 12.98
CA GLY A 153 -4.36 8.80 12.86
C GLY A 153 -5.28 8.61 14.09
N ALA A 154 -6.45 9.24 14.06
CA ALA A 154 -7.47 9.17 15.12
C ALA A 154 -6.93 9.50 16.52
N GLY A 155 -6.01 10.47 16.61
CA GLY A 155 -5.35 10.86 17.87
C GLY A 155 -4.44 9.77 18.45
N GLN A 156 -3.93 8.84 17.64
CA GLN A 156 -3.00 7.80 18.07
C GLN A 156 -1.63 7.97 17.38
N ILE A 157 -0.61 8.21 18.20
CA ILE A 157 0.80 8.19 17.82
C ILE A 157 1.51 7.15 18.69
N VAL A 158 2.60 6.55 18.22
CA VAL A 158 3.44 5.67 19.03
C VAL A 158 4.84 6.27 19.10
N ALA A 159 5.27 6.58 20.32
CA ALA A 159 6.63 6.97 20.63
C ALA A 159 7.51 5.72 20.76
N ALA A 160 8.74 5.77 20.26
CA ALA A 160 9.68 4.65 20.33
C ALA A 160 11.10 5.14 20.58
N GLY A 161 11.87 4.40 21.36
CA GLY A 161 13.26 4.72 21.66
C GLY A 161 13.76 4.02 22.92
N ALA A 162 14.78 4.59 23.56
CA ALA A 162 15.35 4.06 24.80
C ALA A 162 14.31 3.99 25.92
N VAL A 163 14.33 2.92 26.72
CA VAL A 163 13.37 2.69 27.82
C VAL A 163 13.36 3.84 28.83
N ASP A 164 14.54 4.38 29.17
CA ASP A 164 14.65 5.49 30.11
C ASP A 164 14.03 6.80 29.58
N ALA A 165 14.17 7.06 28.27
CA ALA A 165 13.56 8.21 27.63
C ALA A 165 12.03 8.07 27.56
N LEU A 166 11.52 6.86 27.29
CA LEU A 166 10.08 6.56 27.35
C LEU A 166 9.51 6.72 28.76
N ALA A 167 10.25 6.33 29.80
CA ALA A 167 9.84 6.51 31.18
C ALA A 167 9.72 7.99 31.57
N LYS A 168 10.67 8.83 31.14
CA LYS A 168 10.61 10.29 31.32
C LYS A 168 9.43 10.90 30.57
N PHE A 169 9.27 10.55 29.30
CA PHE A 169 8.16 11.02 28.47
C PHE A 169 6.78 10.62 29.05
N ALA A 170 6.66 9.43 29.63
CA ALA A 170 5.43 8.98 30.27
C ALA A 170 5.11 9.72 31.59
N ALA A 171 6.13 10.24 32.29
CA ALA A 171 5.95 11.05 33.48
C ALA A 171 5.49 12.49 33.16
N GLU A 172 5.74 12.95 31.93
CA GLU A 172 5.42 14.29 31.44
C GLU A 172 4.57 14.22 30.15
N PRO A 173 3.38 13.58 30.18
CA PRO A 173 2.58 13.39 28.99
C PRO A 173 2.11 14.74 28.43
N PRO A 174 2.07 14.92 27.08
CA PRO A 174 1.51 16.11 26.46
C PRO A 174 0.07 16.38 26.92
N GLU A 175 -0.34 17.65 26.90
CA GLU A 175 -1.69 18.05 27.32
C GLU A 175 -2.77 17.29 26.52
N GLY A 176 -3.75 16.72 27.24
CA GLY A 176 -4.83 15.94 26.64
C GLY A 176 -4.43 14.57 26.11
N ALA A 177 -3.17 14.14 26.28
CA ALA A 177 -2.69 12.83 25.87
C ALA A 177 -2.54 11.86 27.04
N ARG A 178 -2.68 10.56 26.76
CA ARG A 178 -2.37 9.46 27.67
C ARG A 178 -1.27 8.60 27.06
N VAL A 179 -0.24 8.30 27.86
CA VAL A 179 0.89 7.45 27.43
C VAL A 179 0.72 6.06 28.02
N ARG A 180 0.85 5.02 27.19
CA ARG A 180 0.77 3.62 27.59
C ARG A 180 1.87 2.80 26.93
N ALA A 181 2.71 2.15 27.73
CA ALA A 181 3.72 1.23 27.24
C ALA A 181 3.10 0.10 26.40
N LEU A 182 3.72 -0.21 25.27
CA LEU A 182 3.35 -1.32 24.40
C LEU A 182 4.17 -2.55 24.75
N ALA A 183 3.53 -3.71 24.62
CA ALA A 183 4.13 -4.99 24.95
C ALA A 183 4.91 -5.53 23.73
N VAL A 184 6.00 -4.86 23.37
CA VAL A 184 6.85 -5.18 22.19
C VAL A 184 8.30 -5.35 22.60
N ALA A 185 9.10 -6.02 21.76
CA ALA A 185 10.49 -6.35 22.05
C ALA A 185 11.45 -5.14 22.01
N GLY A 186 11.12 -4.08 21.26
CA GLY A 186 11.97 -2.90 21.14
C GLY A 186 11.37 -1.79 20.29
N ALA A 187 12.18 -0.77 19.97
CA ALA A 187 11.77 0.42 19.23
C ALA A 187 11.69 0.17 17.70
N PHE A 188 10.65 -0.52 17.24
CA PHE A 188 10.42 -0.73 15.81
C PHE A 188 10.21 0.59 15.05
N HIS A 189 10.52 0.61 13.74
CA HIS A 189 10.32 1.78 12.88
C HIS A 189 11.18 2.99 13.26
N THR A 190 12.37 2.72 13.76
CA THR A 190 13.35 3.73 14.18
C THR A 190 14.76 3.33 13.73
N PRO A 191 15.75 4.24 13.81
CA PRO A 191 17.15 3.92 13.53
C PRO A 191 17.73 2.74 14.33
N TYR A 192 17.15 2.37 15.48
CA TYR A 192 17.58 1.17 16.24
C TYR A 192 17.43 -0.12 15.43
N MET A 193 16.58 -0.13 14.39
CA MET A 193 16.39 -1.29 13.50
C MET A 193 17.37 -1.33 12.32
N ALA A 194 18.38 -0.45 12.26
CA ALA A 194 19.35 -0.41 11.15
C ALA A 194 20.04 -1.76 10.85
N PRO A 195 20.41 -2.59 11.84
CA PRO A 195 20.93 -3.94 11.55
C PRO A 195 19.92 -4.82 10.81
N ALA A 196 18.63 -4.71 11.17
CA ALA A 196 17.56 -5.46 10.52
C ALA A 196 17.31 -4.99 9.08
N GLU A 197 17.42 -3.68 8.83
CA GLU A 197 17.35 -3.12 7.47
C GLU A 197 18.45 -3.68 6.58
N GLN A 198 19.69 -3.73 7.06
CA GLN A 198 20.83 -4.28 6.32
C GLN A 198 20.63 -5.76 5.99
N ALA A 199 20.19 -6.56 6.98
CA ALA A 199 19.94 -7.99 6.78
C ALA A 199 18.78 -8.24 5.80
N LEU A 200 17.71 -7.44 5.88
CA LEU A 200 16.58 -7.53 4.96
C LEU A 200 16.96 -7.12 3.53
N ALA A 201 17.77 -6.07 3.37
CA ALA A 201 18.29 -5.63 2.07
C ALA A 201 19.09 -6.73 1.36
N ALA A 202 19.91 -7.48 2.10
CA ALA A 202 20.72 -8.57 1.56
C ALA A 202 19.87 -9.70 0.94
N VAL A 203 18.68 -9.96 1.49
CA VAL A 203 17.75 -10.97 0.97
C VAL A 203 16.86 -10.38 -0.13
N ALA A 204 16.38 -9.15 0.04
CA ALA A 204 15.45 -8.50 -0.87
C ALA A 204 15.99 -8.34 -2.31
N GLY A 205 17.31 -8.20 -2.48
CA GLY A 205 17.93 -8.08 -3.79
C GLY A 205 17.73 -9.28 -4.72
N GLY A 206 17.57 -10.48 -4.15
CA GLY A 206 17.39 -11.74 -4.87
C GLY A 206 15.94 -12.09 -5.20
N VAL A 207 14.97 -11.26 -4.79
CA VAL A 207 13.54 -11.56 -4.94
C VAL A 207 13.07 -11.17 -6.35
N THR A 208 12.26 -12.04 -6.96
CA THR A 208 11.52 -11.74 -8.20
C THR A 208 10.39 -10.79 -7.89
N VAL A 209 10.28 -9.71 -8.68
CA VAL A 209 9.36 -8.62 -8.42
C VAL A 209 8.62 -8.23 -9.70
N ALA A 210 7.33 -7.95 -9.59
CA ALA A 210 6.50 -7.39 -10.66
C ALA A 210 5.91 -6.04 -10.22
N ASP A 211 5.44 -5.25 -11.17
CA ASP A 211 4.68 -4.04 -10.88
C ASP A 211 3.27 -4.40 -10.34
N PRO A 212 2.70 -3.59 -9.43
CA PRO A 212 1.46 -3.91 -8.76
C PRO A 212 0.27 -3.92 -9.74
N ALA A 213 -0.53 -4.97 -9.71
CA ALA A 213 -1.72 -5.16 -10.53
C ALA A 213 -2.97 -4.42 -10.02
N ARG A 214 -2.84 -3.70 -8.91
CA ARG A 214 -3.89 -2.89 -8.26
C ARG A 214 -3.24 -1.83 -7.38
N ILE A 215 -3.99 -0.84 -6.92
CA ILE A 215 -3.43 0.25 -6.11
C ILE A 215 -2.82 -0.35 -4.83
N LEU A 216 -1.53 -0.11 -4.62
CA LEU A 216 -0.79 -0.53 -3.42
C LEU A 216 -0.29 0.71 -2.69
N LEU A 217 -0.76 0.93 -1.47
CA LEU A 217 -0.35 2.07 -0.65
C LEU A 217 0.85 1.73 0.25
N SER A 218 1.76 2.68 0.39
CA SER A 218 2.98 2.58 1.20
C SER A 218 2.83 3.28 2.56
N ASN A 219 3.35 2.66 3.62
CA ASN A 219 3.38 3.24 4.97
C ASN A 219 4.37 4.40 5.11
N LEU A 220 5.31 4.57 4.18
CA LEU A 220 6.33 5.61 4.25
C LEU A 220 5.71 7.03 4.20
N ASP A 221 4.71 7.19 3.33
CA ASP A 221 4.15 8.49 2.93
C ASP A 221 2.65 8.43 2.58
N GLY A 222 2.02 7.25 2.62
CA GLY A 222 0.63 7.04 2.23
C GLY A 222 0.39 6.97 0.72
N SER A 223 1.43 7.16 -0.11
CA SER A 223 1.25 7.22 -1.56
C SER A 223 1.03 5.85 -2.19
N ALA A 224 0.38 5.83 -3.35
CA ALA A 224 0.39 4.65 -4.21
C ALA A 224 1.79 4.43 -4.79
N VAL A 225 2.24 3.18 -4.79
CA VAL A 225 3.48 2.76 -5.44
C VAL A 225 3.14 2.09 -6.76
N ILE A 226 3.80 2.51 -7.85
CA ILE A 226 3.53 2.01 -9.20
C ILE A 226 4.61 1.08 -9.74
N HIS A 227 5.78 1.03 -9.08
CA HIS A 227 6.89 0.17 -9.45
C HIS A 227 7.19 -0.85 -8.36
N GLY A 228 7.21 -2.12 -8.71
CA GLY A 228 7.41 -3.20 -7.75
C GLY A 228 8.77 -3.12 -7.06
N ARG A 229 9.83 -2.77 -7.79
CA ARG A 229 11.17 -2.61 -7.20
C ARG A 229 11.23 -1.48 -6.18
N GLU A 230 10.51 -0.40 -6.43
CA GLU A 230 10.37 0.69 -5.46
C GLU A 230 9.64 0.20 -4.21
N MET A 231 8.57 -0.59 -4.36
CA MET A 231 7.88 -1.17 -3.22
C MET A 231 8.81 -2.04 -2.37
N VAL A 232 9.64 -2.89 -2.98
CA VAL A 232 10.61 -3.70 -2.23
C VAL A 232 11.63 -2.84 -1.48
N GLN A 233 12.13 -1.76 -2.10
CA GLN A 233 13.01 -0.82 -1.41
C GLN A 233 12.31 -0.13 -0.22
N ARG A 234 11.05 0.26 -0.39
CA ARG A 234 10.22 0.83 0.69
C ARG A 234 10.01 -0.19 1.81
N LEU A 235 9.69 -1.45 1.51
CA LEU A 235 9.54 -2.53 2.49
C LEU A 235 10.80 -2.73 3.35
N VAL A 236 11.99 -2.69 2.72
CA VAL A 236 13.28 -2.78 3.42
C VAL A 236 13.47 -1.59 4.34
N ARG A 237 13.31 -0.37 3.81
CA ARG A 237 13.47 0.88 4.56
C ARG A 237 12.44 1.04 5.68
N GLN A 238 11.25 0.45 5.54
CA GLN A 238 10.16 0.65 6.48
C GLN A 238 10.50 0.16 7.89
N VAL A 239 11.44 -0.78 8.07
CA VAL A 239 11.84 -1.23 9.42
C VAL A 239 12.51 -0.12 10.25
N THR A 240 13.11 0.89 9.61
CA THR A 240 13.76 2.05 10.24
C THR A 240 13.01 3.36 10.04
N ALA A 241 11.94 3.36 9.24
CA ALA A 241 11.13 4.54 8.96
C ALA A 241 9.75 4.49 9.66
N PRO A 242 9.22 5.64 10.11
CA PRO A 242 7.90 5.72 10.71
C PRO A 242 6.77 5.17 9.82
N VAL A 243 5.79 4.53 10.44
CA VAL A 243 4.54 4.12 9.77
C VAL A 243 3.56 5.29 9.76
N ARG A 244 3.27 5.82 8.57
CA ARG A 244 2.32 6.91 8.30
C ARG A 244 0.94 6.39 7.89
N TRP A 245 0.34 5.61 8.79
CA TRP A 245 -1.01 5.07 8.55
C TRP A 245 -2.08 6.16 8.54
N ASP A 246 -1.84 7.30 9.18
CA ASP A 246 -2.62 8.52 9.02
C ASP A 246 -2.71 8.99 7.56
N LEU A 247 -1.60 8.93 6.82
CA LEU A 247 -1.55 9.27 5.40
C LEU A 247 -2.18 8.18 4.54
N VAL A 248 -1.98 6.90 4.87
CA VAL A 248 -2.68 5.80 4.19
C VAL A 248 -4.20 5.99 4.28
N MET A 249 -4.74 6.25 5.47
CA MET A 249 -6.18 6.48 5.64
C MET A 249 -6.67 7.75 4.94
N ARG A 250 -5.84 8.81 4.87
CA ARG A 250 -6.15 9.99 4.07
C ARG A 250 -6.29 9.62 2.59
N THR A 251 -5.36 8.85 2.04
CA THR A 251 -5.42 8.38 0.66
C THR A 251 -6.62 7.45 0.42
N LEU A 252 -6.99 6.59 1.37
CA LEU A 252 -8.24 5.80 1.28
C LEU A 252 -9.47 6.70 1.14
N ARG A 253 -9.53 7.80 1.91
CA ARG A 253 -10.62 8.80 1.82
C ARG A 253 -10.61 9.51 0.47
N ASP A 254 -9.44 10.00 0.05
CA ASP A 254 -9.29 10.79 -1.18
C ASP A 254 -9.62 9.97 -2.43
N LEU A 255 -9.35 8.66 -2.41
CA LEU A 255 -9.73 7.71 -3.47
C LEU A 255 -11.20 7.27 -3.42
N GLY A 256 -11.98 7.77 -2.45
CA GLY A 256 -13.40 7.44 -2.32
C GLY A 256 -13.63 5.95 -2.01
N VAL A 257 -12.81 5.35 -1.14
CA VAL A 257 -13.03 3.97 -0.68
C VAL A 257 -14.35 3.90 0.10
N THR A 258 -15.26 3.06 -0.37
CA THR A 258 -16.61 2.89 0.20
C THR A 258 -16.80 1.57 0.93
N GLY A 259 -15.88 0.62 0.77
CA GLY A 259 -15.89 -0.65 1.49
C GLY A 259 -14.47 -1.11 1.85
N ILE A 260 -14.32 -1.69 3.04
CA ILE A 260 -13.04 -2.17 3.57
C ILE A 260 -13.19 -3.57 4.12
N ILE A 261 -12.26 -4.46 3.76
CA ILE A 261 -12.06 -5.74 4.44
C ILE A 261 -10.73 -5.67 5.18
N GLU A 262 -10.74 -5.92 6.49
CA GLU A 262 -9.50 -6.21 7.23
C GLU A 262 -9.30 -7.73 7.29
N LEU A 263 -8.14 -8.20 6.82
CA LEU A 263 -7.74 -9.60 6.83
C LEU A 263 -7.41 -10.09 8.26
N PRO A 264 -7.43 -11.41 8.53
CA PRO A 264 -7.18 -11.93 9.86
C PRO A 264 -5.72 -11.72 10.30
N PRO A 265 -5.51 -11.55 11.62
CA PRO A 265 -6.52 -11.33 12.65
C PRO A 265 -7.03 -9.89 12.64
N ALA A 266 -8.33 -9.71 12.44
CA ALA A 266 -8.94 -8.42 12.17
C ALA A 266 -9.47 -7.73 13.43
N GLY A 267 -9.47 -6.40 13.42
CA GLY A 267 -10.13 -5.53 14.39
C GLY A 267 -9.39 -4.21 14.62
N THR A 268 -8.06 -4.20 14.52
CA THR A 268 -7.25 -3.03 14.86
C THR A 268 -7.37 -1.95 13.79
N LEU A 269 -7.18 -2.32 12.52
CA LEU A 269 -7.29 -1.38 11.41
C LEU A 269 -8.74 -0.96 11.20
N ALA A 270 -9.70 -1.87 11.30
CA ALA A 270 -11.12 -1.55 11.30
C ALA A 270 -11.46 -0.52 12.40
N GLY A 271 -10.91 -0.68 13.60
CA GLY A 271 -11.09 0.27 14.69
C GLY A 271 -10.49 1.66 14.40
N LEU A 272 -9.32 1.72 13.74
CA LEU A 272 -8.69 2.97 13.32
C LEU A 272 -9.53 3.68 12.24
N VAL A 273 -9.91 2.94 11.21
CA VAL A 273 -10.77 3.42 10.11
C VAL A 273 -12.07 3.98 10.65
N LYS A 274 -12.78 3.25 11.55
CA LYS A 274 -14.04 3.73 12.15
C LYS A 274 -13.89 5.06 12.92
N ARG A 275 -12.72 5.31 13.51
CA ARG A 275 -12.47 6.56 14.25
C ARG A 275 -12.08 7.72 13.34
N GLU A 276 -11.34 7.45 12.27
CA GLU A 276 -10.80 8.48 11.36
C GLU A 276 -11.76 8.82 10.22
N LEU A 277 -12.38 7.82 9.59
CA LEU A 277 -13.25 7.97 8.42
C LEU A 277 -14.71 7.98 8.86
N LYS A 278 -15.20 9.14 9.31
CA LYS A 278 -16.58 9.37 9.78
C LYS A 278 -17.41 10.15 8.76
N GLY A 279 -18.74 10.12 8.96
CA GLY A 279 -19.70 10.90 8.18
C GLY A 279 -20.35 10.07 7.06
N GLU A 280 -21.04 10.75 6.15
CA GLU A 280 -21.80 10.12 5.05
C GLU A 280 -20.93 9.30 4.09
N GLN A 281 -19.62 9.57 4.06
CA GLN A 281 -18.64 8.87 3.23
C GLN A 281 -17.84 7.81 4.01
N ALA A 282 -18.27 7.44 5.21
CA ALA A 282 -17.62 6.37 5.98
C ALA A 282 -17.75 5.03 5.23
N PRO A 283 -16.66 4.27 5.05
CA PRO A 283 -16.73 2.99 4.38
C PRO A 283 -17.46 1.96 5.24
N GLU A 284 -18.16 1.04 4.57
CA GLU A 284 -18.60 -0.19 5.23
C GLU A 284 -17.40 -1.11 5.51
N ILE A 285 -17.37 -1.76 6.67
CA ILE A 285 -16.20 -2.50 7.13
C ILE A 285 -16.57 -3.92 7.53
N VAL A 286 -15.90 -4.91 6.93
CA VAL A 286 -15.93 -6.31 7.33
C VAL A 286 -14.59 -6.68 7.96
N THR A 287 -14.63 -7.28 9.15
CA THR A 287 -13.46 -7.87 9.82
C THR A 287 -13.45 -9.36 9.59
N LEU A 288 -12.52 -9.85 8.77
CA LEU A 288 -12.42 -11.28 8.43
C LEU A 288 -11.57 -11.99 9.49
N ASN A 289 -12.20 -12.70 10.43
CA ASN A 289 -11.50 -13.41 11.51
C ASN A 289 -11.59 -14.92 11.38
N THR A 290 -12.66 -15.43 10.79
CA THR A 290 -12.91 -16.86 10.60
C THR A 290 -13.49 -17.13 9.20
N PRO A 291 -13.50 -18.40 8.73
CA PRO A 291 -14.16 -18.74 7.47
C PRO A 291 -15.65 -18.39 7.40
N ASP A 292 -16.35 -18.31 8.53
CA ASP A 292 -17.77 -17.91 8.58
C ASP A 292 -17.99 -16.47 8.08
N ASP A 293 -16.95 -15.62 8.19
CA ASP A 293 -16.98 -14.23 7.73
C ASP A 293 -16.82 -14.10 6.19
N LEU A 294 -16.48 -15.20 5.48
CA LEU A 294 -16.21 -15.17 4.04
C LEU A 294 -17.43 -14.76 3.21
N SER A 295 -18.65 -15.13 3.64
CA SER A 295 -19.87 -14.72 2.93
C SER A 295 -20.03 -13.20 2.96
N ALA A 296 -19.92 -12.60 4.15
CA ALA A 296 -20.04 -11.15 4.31
C ALA A 296 -18.92 -10.40 3.56
N ALA A 297 -17.69 -10.94 3.56
CA ALA A 297 -16.59 -10.36 2.80
C ALA A 297 -16.85 -10.41 1.27
N ARG A 298 -17.35 -11.54 0.75
CA ARG A 298 -17.71 -11.67 -0.67
C ARG A 298 -18.86 -10.76 -1.07
N ASP A 299 -19.88 -10.64 -0.21
CA ASP A 299 -21.00 -9.73 -0.44
C ASP A 299 -20.55 -8.25 -0.45
N LEU A 300 -19.59 -7.90 0.41
CA LEU A 300 -19.00 -6.57 0.41
C LEU A 300 -18.20 -6.32 -0.88
N ILE A 301 -17.41 -7.30 -1.33
CA ILE A 301 -16.68 -7.22 -2.61
C ILE A 301 -17.66 -7.08 -3.78
N ALA A 302 -18.75 -7.84 -3.82
CA ALA A 302 -19.74 -7.74 -4.88
C ALA A 302 -20.40 -6.35 -4.99
N ARG A 303 -20.57 -5.65 -3.86
CA ARG A 303 -21.20 -4.31 -3.82
C ARG A 303 -20.24 -3.15 -4.03
N HIS A 304 -19.01 -3.26 -3.55
CA HIS A 304 -18.04 -2.14 -3.50
C HIS A 304 -16.81 -2.35 -4.37
N GLY A 305 -16.56 -3.60 -4.75
CA GLY A 305 -15.51 -4.00 -5.67
C GLY A 305 -15.68 -3.34 -7.01
N VAL A 306 -14.59 -3.28 -7.73
CA VAL A 306 -14.55 -2.80 -9.10
C VAL A 306 -13.93 -3.94 -9.86
N VAL A 307 -14.61 -4.47 -10.89
CA VAL A 307 -13.93 -5.32 -11.87
C VAL A 307 -12.70 -4.52 -12.30
N PRO A 308 -11.45 -5.03 -12.20
CA PRO A 308 -10.32 -4.31 -12.72
C PRO A 308 -10.54 -4.23 -14.21
N SER A 309 -11.09 -3.13 -14.69
CA SER A 309 -10.70 -2.68 -15.98
C SER A 309 -9.23 -2.36 -15.82
N LEU A 310 -8.38 -3.11 -16.53
CA LEU A 310 -7.00 -2.75 -16.74
C LEU A 310 -6.86 -1.44 -17.55
N GLU A 311 -7.89 -0.58 -17.59
CA GLU A 311 -7.90 0.77 -18.15
C GLU A 311 -8.89 1.66 -17.39
N PRO A 312 -8.55 2.92 -17.10
CA PRO A 312 -8.38 3.90 -18.15
C PRO A 312 -6.93 4.32 -18.27
N THR A 313 -6.18 3.68 -19.18
CA THR A 313 -5.20 4.49 -19.91
C THR A 313 -6.06 5.53 -20.63
N PRO A 314 -5.80 6.84 -20.53
CA PRO A 314 -6.39 7.73 -21.50
C PRO A 314 -5.82 7.26 -22.86
N VAL A 315 -6.61 6.52 -23.63
CA VAL A 315 -6.24 6.06 -24.99
C VAL A 315 -6.33 7.28 -25.89
N PHE A 316 -5.46 8.27 -25.67
CA PHE A 316 -5.18 9.26 -26.66
C PHE A 316 -3.99 8.81 -27.50
N ARG A 317 -4.14 8.94 -28.80
CA ARG A 317 -3.07 8.78 -29.76
C ARG A 317 -2.50 10.16 -30.05
N VAL A 318 -1.18 10.25 -30.07
CA VAL A 318 -0.51 11.50 -30.38
C VAL A 318 -0.31 11.59 -31.88
N VAL A 319 -0.74 12.69 -32.48
CA VAL A 319 -0.37 13.06 -33.84
C VAL A 319 0.89 13.90 -33.76
N VAL A 320 1.86 13.60 -34.63
CA VAL A 320 3.18 14.25 -34.64
C VAL A 320 3.42 14.98 -35.96
N ALA A 321 4.22 16.04 -35.93
CA ALA A 321 4.70 16.73 -37.11
C ALA A 321 5.56 15.80 -37.98
N SER A 322 5.30 15.78 -39.29
CA SER A 322 6.03 14.95 -40.26
C SER A 322 7.32 15.62 -40.79
N SER A 323 7.48 16.92 -40.55
CA SER A 323 8.60 17.72 -41.02
C SER A 323 8.92 18.87 -40.05
N ALA A 324 10.06 19.53 -40.24
CA ALA A 324 10.44 20.72 -39.49
C ALA A 324 9.82 21.98 -40.13
N GLY A 325 9.23 22.87 -39.33
CA GLY A 325 8.66 24.12 -39.82
C GLY A 325 7.72 24.75 -38.81
N THR A 326 6.72 25.45 -39.30
CA THR A 326 5.72 26.14 -38.48
C THR A 326 4.38 25.43 -38.59
N PHE A 327 3.75 25.07 -37.47
CA PHE A 327 2.49 24.34 -37.47
C PHE A 327 1.28 25.28 -37.65
N GLU A 328 0.36 24.89 -38.53
CA GLU A 328 -0.94 25.52 -38.71
C GLU A 328 -2.04 24.45 -38.58
N PRO A 329 -2.90 24.50 -37.54
CA PRO A 329 -4.04 23.59 -37.44
C PRO A 329 -5.06 23.86 -38.57
N ALA A 330 -5.78 22.82 -39.00
CA ALA A 330 -6.81 22.97 -40.02
C ALA A 330 -8.02 23.73 -39.46
N GLU A 331 -8.64 24.57 -40.30
CA GLU A 331 -9.83 25.34 -39.91
C GLU A 331 -11.00 24.42 -39.56
N GLY A 332 -11.74 24.76 -38.50
CA GLY A 332 -12.93 24.03 -38.07
C GLY A 332 -12.67 22.75 -37.28
N LEU A 333 -11.45 22.55 -36.76
CA LEU A 333 -11.11 21.46 -35.83
C LEU A 333 -10.84 22.01 -34.42
N ASP A 334 -11.91 22.22 -33.67
CA ASP A 334 -11.84 22.57 -32.26
C ASP A 334 -11.68 21.30 -31.39
N GLU A 335 -11.11 21.44 -30.20
CA GLU A 335 -11.10 20.36 -29.20
C GLU A 335 -12.53 19.88 -28.92
N GLY A 336 -12.72 18.57 -28.86
CA GLY A 336 -14.03 17.91 -28.81
C GLY A 336 -14.58 17.49 -30.19
N THR A 337 -13.93 17.87 -31.30
CA THR A 337 -14.36 17.48 -32.65
C THR A 337 -13.94 16.05 -32.99
N ALA A 338 -14.84 15.29 -33.63
CA ALA A 338 -14.53 13.96 -34.13
C ALA A 338 -13.62 14.03 -35.37
N VAL A 339 -12.57 13.21 -35.38
CA VAL A 339 -11.57 13.10 -36.45
C VAL A 339 -11.57 11.67 -36.98
N ARG A 340 -11.42 11.53 -38.30
CA ARG A 340 -11.34 10.23 -38.99
C ARG A 340 -9.88 9.82 -39.21
N SER A 341 -9.63 8.52 -39.30
CA SER A 341 -8.33 8.01 -39.74
C SER A 341 -7.98 8.55 -41.14
N GLY A 342 -6.78 9.10 -41.29
CA GLY A 342 -6.31 9.74 -42.51
C GLY A 342 -6.79 11.18 -42.73
N GLN A 343 -7.64 11.72 -41.84
CA GLN A 343 -8.07 13.12 -41.93
C GLN A 343 -6.90 14.05 -41.67
N VAL A 344 -6.68 15.02 -42.58
CA VAL A 344 -5.73 16.11 -42.37
C VAL A 344 -6.23 16.97 -41.21
N ILE A 345 -5.40 17.12 -40.18
CA ILE A 345 -5.70 17.92 -38.98
C ILE A 345 -4.96 19.25 -38.97
N GLY A 346 -3.96 19.41 -39.83
CA GLY A 346 -3.17 20.62 -39.95
C GLY A 346 -2.05 20.43 -40.97
N LYS A 347 -1.15 21.39 -41.03
CA LYS A 347 0.01 21.34 -41.92
C LYS A 347 1.21 21.99 -41.23
N VAL A 348 2.41 21.53 -41.60
CA VAL A 348 3.66 22.20 -41.25
C VAL A 348 4.12 23.01 -42.46
N VAL A 349 4.20 24.33 -42.33
CA VAL A 349 4.73 25.22 -43.36
C VAL A 349 6.25 25.13 -43.34
N THR A 350 6.82 24.60 -44.43
CA THR A 350 8.26 24.48 -44.62
C THR A 350 8.73 25.42 -45.74
N ARG A 351 10.06 25.56 -45.90
CA ARG A 351 10.65 26.33 -47.01
C ARG A 351 10.33 25.75 -48.39
N GLN A 352 9.94 24.48 -48.48
CA GLN A 352 9.63 23.78 -49.73
C GLN A 352 8.13 23.72 -50.02
N GLY A 353 7.29 24.29 -49.14
CA GLY A 353 5.84 24.24 -49.20
C GLY A 353 5.22 23.60 -47.96
N PRO A 354 3.88 23.66 -47.83
CA PRO A 354 3.17 23.04 -46.71
C PRO A 354 3.19 21.52 -46.81
N VAL A 355 3.40 20.85 -45.67
CA VAL A 355 3.35 19.39 -45.53
C VAL A 355 2.19 19.03 -44.61
N GLU A 356 1.26 18.20 -45.08
CA GLU A 356 0.09 17.82 -44.30
C GLU A 356 0.46 16.97 -43.07
N VAL A 357 -0.31 17.16 -42.01
CA VAL A 357 -0.30 16.35 -40.79
C VAL A 357 -1.67 15.71 -40.66
N SER A 358 -1.71 14.38 -40.68
CA SER A 358 -2.96 13.62 -40.69
C SER A 358 -3.10 12.73 -39.46
N ALA A 359 -4.33 12.58 -38.96
CA ALA A 359 -4.65 11.67 -37.89
C ALA A 359 -4.42 10.21 -38.33
N HIS A 360 -3.62 9.44 -37.58
CA HIS A 360 -3.35 8.03 -37.90
C HIS A 360 -4.49 7.07 -37.50
N ALA A 361 -5.53 7.58 -36.84
CA ALA A 361 -6.69 6.82 -36.38
C ALA A 361 -7.90 7.74 -36.19
N ALA A 362 -9.09 7.16 -36.15
CA ALA A 362 -10.30 7.88 -35.78
C ALA A 362 -10.39 8.08 -34.26
N GLY A 363 -11.06 9.15 -33.82
CA GLY A 363 -11.31 9.47 -32.41
C GLY A 363 -11.82 10.89 -32.23
N VAL A 364 -11.70 11.45 -31.03
CA VAL A 364 -12.03 12.85 -30.72
C VAL A 364 -10.73 13.62 -30.50
N LEU A 365 -10.57 14.78 -31.13
CA LEU A 365 -9.45 15.68 -30.85
C LEU A 365 -9.60 16.20 -29.41
N THR A 366 -8.77 15.72 -28.48
CA THR A 366 -8.89 16.05 -27.07
C THR A 366 -8.08 17.28 -26.66
N GLU A 367 -6.97 17.53 -27.35
CA GLU A 367 -6.05 18.61 -26.99
C GLU A 367 -5.15 18.98 -28.18
N TRP A 368 -4.96 20.28 -28.44
CA TRP A 368 -3.89 20.79 -29.29
C TRP A 368 -2.59 20.92 -28.47
N LEU A 369 -1.50 20.30 -28.95
CA LEU A 369 -0.17 20.38 -28.31
C LEU A 369 0.76 21.37 -29.01
N ALA A 370 0.40 21.81 -30.22
CA ALA A 370 1.00 22.91 -30.94
C ALA A 370 -0.11 23.77 -31.54
N HIS A 371 0.07 25.08 -31.50
CA HIS A 371 -0.89 26.07 -31.99
C HIS A 371 -0.40 26.71 -33.29
N HIS A 372 -1.24 27.58 -33.85
CA HIS A 372 -0.89 28.35 -35.04
C HIS A 372 0.41 29.11 -34.80
N ASP A 373 1.31 29.05 -35.79
CA ASP A 373 2.64 29.65 -35.77
C ASP A 373 3.69 29.02 -34.84
N ASP A 374 3.38 27.91 -34.16
CA ASP A 374 4.36 27.23 -33.31
C ASP A 374 5.45 26.51 -34.14
N PRO A 375 6.74 26.65 -33.79
CA PRO A 375 7.81 25.90 -34.42
C PRO A 375 7.76 24.43 -33.99
N VAL A 376 7.82 23.52 -34.96
CA VAL A 376 7.79 22.08 -34.73
C VAL A 376 8.94 21.36 -35.44
N ALA A 377 9.47 20.32 -34.80
CA ALA A 377 10.43 19.38 -35.38
C ALA A 377 9.75 18.07 -35.84
N PRO A 378 10.36 17.28 -36.74
CA PRO A 378 9.84 15.97 -37.11
C PRO A 378 9.69 15.07 -35.87
N GLY A 379 8.53 14.45 -35.72
CA GLY A 379 8.20 13.63 -34.55
C GLY A 379 7.70 14.42 -33.33
N GLN A 380 7.65 15.76 -33.39
CA GLN A 380 7.11 16.57 -32.31
C GLN A 380 5.59 16.41 -32.21
N PRO A 381 5.03 16.11 -31.01
CA PRO A 381 3.59 16.07 -30.77
C PRO A 381 2.90 17.39 -31.16
N VAL A 382 1.80 17.31 -31.90
CA VAL A 382 0.98 18.48 -32.27
C VAL A 382 -0.47 18.36 -31.81
N ALA A 383 -0.99 17.16 -31.58
CA ALA A 383 -2.34 16.96 -31.08
C ALA A 383 -2.52 15.62 -30.36
N ARG A 384 -3.50 15.53 -29.48
CA ARG A 384 -3.99 14.29 -28.86
C ARG A 384 -5.38 13.96 -29.40
N ILE A 385 -5.56 12.71 -29.82
CA ILE A 385 -6.86 12.19 -30.29
C ILE A 385 -7.26 11.03 -29.37
N GLY A 386 -8.26 11.22 -28.54
CA GLY A 386 -8.74 10.25 -27.55
C GLY A 386 -10.16 9.75 -27.79
N GLY A 387 -10.50 8.63 -27.13
CA GLY A 387 -11.85 8.06 -27.12
C GLY A 387 -12.08 6.94 -28.15
N HIS A 388 -12.87 5.94 -27.77
CA HIS A 388 -13.41 4.93 -28.69
C HIS A 388 -14.60 5.54 -29.45
N GLN A 389 -14.66 5.34 -30.77
CA GLN A 389 -15.98 5.25 -31.40
C GLN A 389 -16.61 3.94 -30.94
N GLU A 390 -17.87 3.99 -30.53
CA GLU A 390 -18.70 2.84 -30.15
C GLU A 390 -18.57 1.64 -31.10
#